data_AF-A0A1B5L560-F1
#
_entry.id   AF-A0A1B5L560-F1
#
_cell.length_a   1.000
_cell.length_b   1.000
_cell.length_c   1.000
_cell.angle_alpha   90.00
_cell.angle_beta   90.00
_cell.angle_gamma   90.00
#
_symmetry.space_group_name_H-M   'P 1'
#
loop_
_entity.id
_entity.type
_entity.pdbx_description
1 polymer ?
#
loop_
_entity_poly.entity_id
_entity_poly.type
_entity_poly.pdbx_seq_one_letter_code
_entity_poly.pdbx_strand_id
1 'polypeptide(L)'
;MAVFCDNKRKYSDFFGGRVVDEQSVSFGHVDWPSKCKGKISLAAPPFASLKVSWFHYLCKNIDVEQVSPHAGPSIVESHPANAEPLSQDNWTWLRSAFFLKSGVGGPPAPCITLVCFGASASLEQRFRDLAASPSWTQCLDAPYNLLVVVLDELFLEMNDQAWRLADVFRTIEQAALRDFAKTSRVWITPSRQDIVGLHNIAKQCFYLREAFDAIDLTVQELVQQHLRIWPDSPARQSTSSLLRYKLGLFRSVNLRLASLDRRIANIHSLVRKRLFSRGAQKEEEENTVGRAS
;
A
#
# COMPACT_ATOMS: atom_id res chain seq x y z
N MET A 1 9.46 15.41 -17.15
CA MET A 1 8.40 14.67 -17.88
C MET A 1 7.97 13.46 -17.04
N ALA A 2 6.67 13.32 -16.76
CA ALA A 2 6.13 12.11 -16.11
C ALA A 2 5.46 11.23 -17.17
N VAL A 3 5.77 9.94 -17.19
CA VAL A 3 5.23 8.95 -18.14
C VAL A 3 4.40 7.94 -17.36
N PHE A 4 3.13 7.79 -17.72
CA PHE A 4 2.22 6.82 -17.09
C PHE A 4 2.11 5.57 -17.95
N CYS A 5 2.34 4.41 -17.35
CA CYS A 5 2.26 3.12 -18.01
C CYS A 5 1.14 2.27 -17.39
N ASP A 6 0.26 1.75 -18.25
CA ASP A 6 -0.84 0.88 -17.86
C ASP A 6 -0.34 -0.52 -17.46
N ASN A 7 -1.00 -1.15 -16.48
CA ASN A 7 -0.59 -2.40 -15.83
C ASN A 7 -0.62 -3.64 -16.75
N LYS A 8 -1.03 -3.49 -18.02
CA LYS A 8 -1.13 -4.58 -19.00
C LYS A 8 0.19 -4.96 -19.66
N ARG A 9 1.27 -4.20 -19.46
CA ARG A 9 2.61 -4.54 -20.00
C ARG A 9 3.46 -5.26 -18.94
N LYS A 10 4.11 -6.36 -19.33
CA LYS A 10 4.85 -7.22 -18.41
C LYS A 10 6.11 -6.52 -17.90
N TYR A 11 6.33 -6.64 -16.60
CA TYR A 11 7.49 -6.13 -15.87
C TYR A 11 8.85 -6.57 -16.46
N SER A 12 8.88 -7.75 -17.09
CA SER A 12 10.05 -8.34 -17.76
C SER A 12 10.55 -7.54 -18.96
N ASP A 13 9.69 -6.76 -19.60
CA ASP A 13 9.99 -6.15 -20.89
C ASP A 13 10.83 -4.86 -20.75
N PHE A 14 10.87 -4.28 -19.54
CA PHE A 14 11.61 -3.04 -19.24
C PHE A 14 12.99 -3.28 -18.59
N PHE A 15 13.16 -4.36 -17.82
CA PHE A 15 14.41 -4.64 -17.10
C PHE A 15 15.30 -5.69 -17.80
N GLY A 16 14.81 -6.31 -18.87
CA GLY A 16 15.54 -7.29 -19.67
C GLY A 16 16.49 -6.68 -20.72
N GLY A 17 17.46 -5.86 -20.31
CA GLY A 17 18.64 -5.50 -21.11
C GLY A 17 18.42 -4.93 -22.54
N ARG A 18 17.20 -4.58 -22.92
CA ARG A 18 16.91 -3.93 -24.20
C ARG A 18 16.70 -2.46 -23.91
N VAL A 19 17.57 -1.64 -24.49
CA VAL A 19 17.35 -0.20 -24.62
C VAL A 19 15.96 -0.02 -25.22
N VAL A 20 15.06 0.58 -24.44
CA VAL A 20 13.77 1.04 -24.92
C VAL A 20 14.08 2.30 -25.72
N ASP A 21 14.06 2.17 -27.04
CA ASP A 21 14.07 3.33 -27.94
C ASP A 21 12.83 4.18 -27.65
N GLU A 22 13.06 5.48 -27.58
CA GLU A 22 12.05 6.51 -27.38
C GLU A 22 10.90 6.35 -28.36
N GLN A 23 9.70 6.10 -27.82
CA GLN A 23 8.49 6.65 -28.40
C GLN A 23 7.80 7.49 -27.33
N SER A 24 8.06 8.80 -27.43
CA SER A 24 7.16 9.83 -26.94
C SER A 24 5.75 9.55 -27.48
N VAL A 25 4.74 9.59 -26.61
CA VAL A 25 3.39 9.92 -27.06
C VAL A 25 3.41 11.40 -27.43
N SER A 26 3.92 11.67 -28.63
CA SER A 26 3.59 12.86 -29.40
C SER A 26 2.41 12.49 -30.29
N PHE A 27 1.37 13.32 -30.30
CA PHE A 27 0.37 13.29 -31.36
C PHE A 27 1.11 13.35 -32.71
N GLY A 28 1.05 12.28 -33.50
CA GLY A 28 1.75 12.17 -34.78
C GLY A 28 2.07 10.72 -35.15
N HIS A 29 1.76 10.34 -36.38
CA HIS A 29 1.66 8.99 -36.95
C HIS A 29 3.03 8.35 -37.29
N VAL A 30 3.10 7.00 -37.25
CA VAL A 30 3.76 6.05 -38.20
C VAL A 30 4.62 4.92 -37.55
N ASP A 31 4.51 3.75 -38.22
CA ASP A 31 4.87 2.35 -37.96
C ASP A 31 6.33 1.94 -37.65
N TRP A 32 6.44 0.73 -37.08
CA TRP A 32 7.63 0.05 -36.54
C TRP A 32 8.09 -1.14 -37.40
N PRO A 33 9.41 -1.41 -37.54
CA PRO A 33 9.89 -2.75 -37.87
C PRO A 33 10.83 -3.35 -36.82
N SER A 34 10.52 -4.60 -36.51
CA SER A 34 11.17 -5.61 -35.68
C SER A 34 12.64 -5.96 -36.01
N LYS A 35 13.50 -6.11 -34.98
CA LYS A 35 14.37 -7.29 -34.66
C LYS A 35 15.54 -6.91 -33.74
N CYS A 36 15.63 -7.54 -32.56
CA CYS A 36 16.77 -7.40 -31.64
C CYS A 36 17.74 -8.60 -31.75
N LYS A 37 19.04 -8.34 -31.87
CA LYS A 37 20.15 -9.19 -31.40
C LYS A 37 21.36 -8.29 -31.06
N GLY A 38 21.90 -8.35 -29.83
CA GLY A 38 23.11 -7.60 -29.50
C GLY A 38 23.56 -7.71 -28.04
N LYS A 39 24.81 -8.14 -27.86
CA LYS A 39 25.59 -8.34 -26.62
C LYS A 39 25.89 -6.98 -25.97
N ILE A 40 25.71 -6.82 -24.65
CA ILE A 40 26.07 -5.58 -23.94
C ILE A 40 27.54 -5.65 -23.50
N SER A 41 28.37 -4.79 -24.08
CA SER A 41 29.69 -4.42 -23.57
C SER A 41 29.61 -2.96 -23.12
N LEU A 42 29.75 -2.69 -21.83
CA LEU A 42 29.72 -1.33 -21.28
C LEU A 42 31.14 -0.77 -21.26
N ALA A 43 31.55 -0.13 -22.35
CA ALA A 43 32.59 0.88 -22.29
C ALA A 43 31.96 2.15 -21.70
N ALA A 44 32.46 2.65 -20.57
CA ALA A 44 31.97 3.88 -19.95
C ALA A 44 32.48 5.10 -20.75
N PRO A 45 31.60 5.91 -21.37
CA PRO A 45 32.01 7.17 -21.94
C PRO A 45 31.99 8.29 -20.88
N PRO A 46 32.77 9.37 -21.08
CA PRO A 46 32.90 10.46 -20.11
C PRO A 46 31.72 11.42 -20.26
N PHE A 47 30.57 11.09 -19.67
CA PHE A 47 29.41 11.99 -19.67
C PHE A 47 28.84 12.14 -18.25
N ALA A 48 28.39 13.35 -17.95
CA ALA A 48 27.78 13.78 -16.69
C ALA A 48 26.94 12.67 -16.03
N SER A 49 27.21 12.43 -14.74
CA SER A 49 26.70 11.29 -13.98
C SER A 49 25.18 11.16 -14.10
N LEU A 50 24.73 10.16 -14.84
CA LEU A 50 23.33 9.76 -14.87
C LEU A 50 22.93 9.29 -13.46
N LYS A 51 21.86 9.87 -12.91
CA LYS A 51 21.34 9.54 -11.58
C LYS A 51 20.01 8.84 -11.75
N VAL A 52 19.87 7.69 -11.11
CA VAL A 52 18.67 6.84 -11.23
C VAL A 52 18.24 6.35 -9.86
N SER A 53 16.94 6.36 -9.62
CA SER A 53 16.30 5.86 -8.40
C SER A 53 15.01 5.16 -8.77
N TRP A 54 14.71 4.05 -8.12
CA TRP A 54 13.50 3.30 -8.40
C TRP A 54 13.04 2.54 -7.17
N PHE A 55 11.74 2.30 -7.07
CA PHE A 55 11.18 1.43 -6.05
C PHE A 55 9.84 0.84 -6.50
N HIS A 56 9.49 -0.24 -5.83
CA HIS A 56 8.22 -0.92 -5.99
C HIS A 56 7.33 -0.67 -4.78
N TYR A 57 6.03 -0.65 -5.04
CA TYR A 57 5.00 -0.56 -4.02
C TYR A 57 4.03 -1.73 -4.18
N LEU A 58 3.77 -2.39 -3.05
CA LEU A 58 2.81 -3.47 -2.93
C LEU A 58 2.06 -3.30 -1.61
N CYS A 59 0.75 -3.12 -1.70
CA CYS A 59 -0.12 -3.02 -0.53
C CYS A 59 -1.39 -3.83 -0.77
N LYS A 60 -1.93 -4.43 0.29
CA LYS A 60 -3.17 -5.17 0.19
C LYS A 60 -4.35 -4.19 0.13
N ASN A 61 -5.26 -4.41 -0.82
CA ASN A 61 -6.47 -3.62 -0.88
C ASN A 61 -7.52 -4.18 0.11
N ILE A 62 -8.19 -3.30 0.82
CA ILE A 62 -9.27 -3.60 1.75
C ILE A 62 -10.55 -2.97 1.23
N ASP A 63 -11.31 -3.80 0.52
CA ASP A 63 -12.65 -3.43 0.09
C ASP A 63 -13.59 -3.56 1.29
N VAL A 64 -14.36 -2.51 1.55
CA VAL A 64 -15.33 -2.46 2.64
C VAL A 64 -16.66 -2.04 2.07
N GLU A 65 -17.69 -2.82 2.33
CA GLU A 65 -19.07 -2.47 1.97
C GLU A 65 -19.93 -2.29 3.21
N GLN A 66 -20.94 -1.44 3.06
CA GLN A 66 -21.97 -1.25 4.07
C GLN A 66 -23.13 -2.21 3.78
N VAL A 67 -23.11 -3.37 4.44
CA VAL A 67 -24.05 -4.48 4.20
C VAL A 67 -25.50 -4.08 4.51
N SER A 68 -25.73 -3.22 5.50
CA SER A 68 -27.02 -2.57 5.72
C SER A 68 -26.86 -1.30 6.56
N PRO A 69 -27.86 -0.39 6.61
CA PRO A 69 -27.80 0.81 7.47
C PRO A 69 -27.72 0.48 8.98
N HIS A 70 -28.10 -0.74 9.36
CA HIS A 70 -28.17 -1.21 10.75
C HIS A 70 -27.01 -2.15 11.12
N ALA A 71 -26.28 -2.66 10.12
CA ALA A 71 -25.06 -3.45 10.29
C ALA A 71 -23.85 -2.54 10.05
N GLY A 72 -22.78 -2.72 10.83
CA GLY A 72 -21.55 -1.97 10.58
C GLY A 72 -20.89 -2.37 9.26
N PRO A 73 -19.85 -1.61 8.84
CA PRO A 73 -19.07 -1.94 7.65
C PRO A 73 -18.45 -3.34 7.78
N SER A 74 -18.42 -4.09 6.69
CA SER A 74 -17.76 -5.40 6.61
C SER A 74 -16.73 -5.39 5.49
N ILE A 75 -15.61 -6.10 5.71
CA ILE A 75 -14.65 -6.36 4.63
C ILE A 75 -15.35 -7.25 3.59
N VAL A 76 -15.24 -6.85 2.33
CA VAL A 76 -15.70 -7.62 1.18
C VAL A 76 -14.51 -8.20 0.45
N GLU A 77 -14.69 -9.42 -0.02
CA GLU A 77 -13.63 -10.17 -0.66
C GLU A 77 -13.92 -10.30 -2.14
N SER A 78 -13.13 -9.58 -2.92
CA SER A 78 -13.14 -9.64 -4.37
C SER A 78 -12.45 -10.93 -4.83
N HIS A 79 -13.23 -11.87 -5.38
CA HIS A 79 -12.74 -13.12 -5.96
C HIS A 79 -12.78 -13.08 -7.50
N PRO A 80 -11.79 -13.65 -8.21
CA PRO A 80 -11.93 -13.91 -9.63
C PRO A 80 -13.08 -14.91 -9.85
N ALA A 81 -13.89 -14.71 -10.90
CA ALA A 81 -15.15 -15.42 -11.16
C ALA A 81 -15.05 -16.98 -11.19
N ASN A 82 -13.83 -17.53 -11.27
CA ASN A 82 -13.56 -18.94 -11.45
C ASN A 82 -12.88 -19.60 -10.22
N ALA A 83 -12.77 -18.90 -9.09
CA ALA A 83 -12.19 -19.45 -7.85
C ALA A 83 -13.30 -19.84 -6.87
N GLU A 84 -13.14 -20.98 -6.19
CA GLU A 84 -13.93 -21.34 -5.00
C GLU A 84 -13.82 -20.18 -4.00
N PRO A 85 -14.91 -19.49 -3.63
CA PRO A 85 -14.85 -18.32 -2.76
C PRO A 85 -14.59 -18.79 -1.33
N LEU A 86 -13.30 -18.89 -0.96
CA LEU A 86 -12.92 -18.92 0.44
C LEU A 86 -13.15 -17.51 0.98
N SER A 87 -14.10 -17.36 1.90
CA SER A 87 -14.51 -16.08 2.53
C SER A 87 -13.43 -15.45 3.42
N GLN A 88 -12.15 -15.78 3.21
CA GLN A 88 -10.99 -15.22 3.90
C GLN A 88 -9.90 -14.75 2.92
N ASP A 89 -10.16 -14.68 1.62
CA ASP A 89 -9.14 -14.47 0.60
C ASP A 89 -9.55 -13.42 -0.45
N ASN A 90 -9.33 -12.13 -0.15
CA ASN A 90 -9.33 -11.09 -1.18
C ASN A 90 -8.06 -11.23 -2.04
N TRP A 91 -8.17 -11.25 -3.37
CA TRP A 91 -7.04 -11.43 -4.30
C TRP A 91 -6.47 -10.12 -4.84
N THR A 92 -7.06 -8.98 -4.49
CA THR A 92 -6.66 -7.68 -5.03
C THR A 92 -5.46 -7.10 -4.28
N TRP A 93 -4.58 -6.42 -5.01
CA TRP A 93 -3.37 -5.79 -4.50
C TRP A 93 -3.19 -4.45 -5.20
N LEU A 94 -2.87 -3.42 -4.44
CA LEU A 94 -2.42 -2.14 -4.95
C LEU A 94 -0.95 -2.31 -5.33
N ARG A 95 -0.66 -2.16 -6.63
CA ARG A 95 0.65 -2.43 -7.21
C ARG A 95 1.05 -1.25 -8.06
N SER A 96 2.19 -0.66 -7.72
CA SER A 96 2.78 0.39 -8.52
C SER A 96 4.29 0.35 -8.43
N ALA A 97 4.94 1.02 -9.38
CA ALA A 97 6.38 1.20 -9.34
C ALA A 97 6.77 2.51 -9.96
N PHE A 98 7.89 3.05 -9.49
CA PHE A 98 8.32 4.39 -9.84
C PHE A 98 9.78 4.37 -10.20
N PHE A 99 10.11 4.97 -11.33
CA PHE A 99 11.47 5.07 -11.84
C PHE A 99 11.78 6.52 -12.14
N LEU A 100 12.73 7.11 -11.39
CA LEU A 100 13.20 8.46 -11.57
C LEU A 100 14.59 8.44 -12.20
N LYS A 101 14.73 9.15 -13.31
CA LYS A 101 16.00 9.40 -14.00
C LYS A 101 16.25 10.90 -14.03
N SER A 102 17.46 11.28 -13.67
CA SER A 102 17.97 12.66 -13.79
C SER A 102 19.34 12.64 -14.46
N GLY A 103 19.50 13.40 -15.52
CA GLY A 103 20.76 13.50 -16.25
C GLY A 103 20.76 14.66 -17.24
N VAL A 104 21.88 14.87 -17.92
CA VAL A 104 21.98 15.88 -18.98
C VAL A 104 21.32 15.29 -20.22
N GLY A 105 20.10 15.75 -20.55
CA GLY A 105 19.36 15.29 -21.72
C GLY A 105 19.82 16.03 -22.95
N GLY A 106 21.07 15.79 -23.37
CA GLY A 106 21.70 16.56 -24.43
C GLY A 106 21.79 18.07 -24.14
N PRO A 107 22.59 18.83 -24.90
CA PRO A 107 22.48 20.28 -24.90
C PRO A 107 21.08 20.69 -25.43
N PRO A 108 20.33 21.59 -24.76
CA PRO A 108 20.79 22.55 -23.75
C PRO A 108 20.19 22.38 -22.33
N ALA A 109 19.57 21.25 -21.95
CA ALA A 109 18.83 21.20 -20.68
C ALA A 109 18.98 19.91 -19.84
N PRO A 110 18.99 20.03 -18.49
CA PRO A 110 18.82 18.89 -17.61
C PRO A 110 17.47 18.22 -17.91
N CYS A 111 17.50 16.91 -18.15
CA CYS A 111 16.30 16.12 -18.39
C CYS A 111 15.98 15.28 -17.16
N ILE A 112 14.76 15.42 -16.67
CA ILE A 112 14.21 14.63 -15.57
C ILE A 112 13.01 13.86 -16.10
N THR A 113 13.08 12.55 -15.94
CA THR A 113 12.03 11.62 -16.34
C THR A 113 11.59 10.83 -15.13
N LEU A 114 10.30 10.92 -14.78
CA LEU A 114 9.66 10.00 -13.86
C LEU A 114 8.76 9.07 -14.67
N VAL A 115 8.91 7.77 -14.49
CA VAL A 115 8.00 6.77 -15.05
C VAL A 115 7.20 6.17 -13.91
N CYS A 116 5.88 6.18 -14.03
CA CYS A 116 4.94 5.65 -13.06
C CYS A 116 4.21 4.45 -13.67
N PHE A 117 4.41 3.28 -13.10
CA PHE A 117 3.72 2.04 -13.46
C PHE A 117 2.58 1.82 -12.47
N GLY A 118 1.36 1.57 -12.96
CA GLY A 118 0.21 1.30 -12.09
C GLY A 118 -0.15 2.48 -11.18
N ALA A 119 0.08 3.71 -11.62
CA ALA A 119 -0.29 4.92 -10.87
C ALA A 119 -1.81 5.02 -10.70
N SER A 120 -2.26 5.54 -9.56
CA SER A 120 -3.66 5.88 -9.35
C SER A 120 -4.07 7.06 -10.25
N ALA A 121 -5.36 7.14 -10.61
CA ALA A 121 -5.89 8.27 -11.37
C ALA A 121 -5.71 9.61 -10.60
N SER A 122 -5.76 9.54 -9.26
CA SER A 122 -5.47 10.68 -8.39
C SER A 122 -4.00 11.11 -8.51
N LEU A 123 -3.04 10.17 -8.51
CA LEU A 123 -1.63 10.49 -8.74
C LEU A 123 -1.40 11.16 -10.09
N GLU A 124 -2.06 10.65 -11.14
CA GLU A 124 -1.98 11.23 -12.48
C GLU A 124 -2.49 12.67 -12.48
N GLN A 125 -3.66 12.91 -11.87
CA GLN A 125 -4.22 14.25 -11.77
C GLN A 125 -3.28 15.21 -11.02
N ARG A 126 -2.69 14.77 -9.90
CA ARG A 126 -1.73 15.59 -9.14
C ARG A 126 -0.50 15.97 -9.94
N PHE A 127 -0.01 15.09 -10.81
CA PHE A 127 1.08 15.41 -11.71
C PHE A 127 0.67 16.33 -12.87
N ARG A 128 -0.57 16.23 -13.36
CA ARG A 128 -1.12 17.21 -14.32
C ARG A 128 -1.20 18.60 -13.68
N ASP A 129 -1.69 18.68 -12.44
CA ASP A 129 -1.79 19.94 -11.69
C ASP A 129 -0.41 20.53 -11.41
N LEU A 130 0.56 19.68 -11.03
CA LEU A 130 1.96 20.10 -10.86
C LEU A 130 2.55 20.65 -12.17
N ALA A 131 2.30 19.99 -13.30
CA ALA A 131 2.80 20.43 -14.60
C ALA A 131 2.18 21.76 -15.05
N ALA A 132 0.95 22.07 -14.64
CA ALA A 132 0.30 23.34 -14.88
C ALA A 132 0.81 24.47 -13.96
N SER A 133 1.42 24.14 -12.82
CA SER A 133 1.90 25.09 -11.82
C SER A 133 3.33 25.56 -12.09
N PRO A 134 3.68 26.85 -11.92
CA PRO A 134 5.07 27.32 -12.09
C PRO A 134 6.07 26.67 -11.11
N SER A 135 5.56 26.04 -10.04
CA SER A 135 6.35 25.31 -9.04
C SER A 135 7.05 24.06 -9.59
N TRP A 136 6.67 23.55 -10.78
CA TRP A 136 7.32 22.38 -11.40
C TRP A 136 8.83 22.60 -11.59
N THR A 137 9.25 23.85 -11.80
CA THR A 137 10.66 24.23 -12.00
C THR A 137 11.54 23.85 -10.82
N GLN A 138 11.00 23.81 -9.60
CA GLN A 138 11.72 23.37 -8.39
C GLN A 138 12.15 21.90 -8.45
N CYS A 139 11.48 21.08 -9.28
CA CYS A 139 11.87 19.69 -9.49
C CYS A 139 13.16 19.58 -10.33
N LEU A 140 13.55 20.62 -11.07
CA LEU A 140 14.83 20.65 -11.79
C LEU A 140 16.02 20.67 -10.82
N ASP A 141 15.92 21.45 -9.75
CA ASP A 141 16.95 21.56 -8.73
C ASP A 141 16.95 20.37 -7.76
N ALA A 142 15.77 19.80 -7.49
CA ALA A 142 15.60 18.66 -6.60
C ALA A 142 14.62 17.62 -7.19
N PRO A 143 15.12 16.67 -8.00
CA PRO A 143 14.28 15.70 -8.71
C PRO A 143 13.48 14.78 -7.77
N TYR A 144 13.98 14.55 -6.55
CA TYR A 144 13.31 13.74 -5.53
C TYR A 144 12.01 14.38 -5.03
N ASN A 145 11.74 15.67 -5.31
CA ASN A 145 10.43 16.26 -5.05
C ASN A 145 9.30 15.53 -5.81
N LEU A 146 9.59 14.96 -6.99
CA LEU A 146 8.64 14.12 -7.70
C LEU A 146 8.32 12.83 -6.92
N LEU A 147 9.32 12.22 -6.28
CA LEU A 147 9.11 11.07 -5.40
C LEU A 147 8.38 11.45 -4.11
N VAL A 148 8.55 12.68 -3.61
CA VAL A 148 7.75 13.17 -2.47
C VAL A 148 6.26 13.22 -2.82
N VAL A 149 5.91 13.65 -4.03
CA VAL A 149 4.51 13.63 -4.52
C VAL A 149 3.99 12.20 -4.61
N VAL A 150 4.78 11.28 -5.15
CA VAL A 150 4.44 9.85 -5.19
C VAL A 150 4.21 9.31 -3.78
N LEU A 151 5.15 9.54 -2.86
CA LEU A 151 5.06 9.05 -1.48
C LEU A 151 3.88 9.64 -0.72
N ASP A 152 3.51 10.89 -1.00
CA ASP A 152 2.30 11.49 -0.44
C ASP A 152 1.04 10.77 -0.89
N GLU A 153 0.95 10.45 -2.19
CA GLU A 153 -0.21 9.74 -2.72
C GLU A 153 -0.30 8.30 -2.18
N LEU A 154 0.82 7.58 -2.16
CA LEU A 154 0.89 6.25 -1.54
C LEU A 154 0.51 6.31 -0.05
N PHE A 155 0.94 7.35 0.66
CA PHE A 155 0.54 7.55 2.05
C PHE A 155 -0.97 7.74 2.19
N LEU A 156 -1.60 8.58 1.36
CA LEU A 156 -3.05 8.79 1.40
C LEU A 156 -3.79 7.47 1.17
N GLU A 157 -3.37 6.70 0.17
CA GLU A 157 -3.96 5.41 -0.17
C GLU A 157 -3.81 4.41 1.00
N MET A 158 -2.61 4.21 1.53
CA MET A 158 -2.38 3.28 2.65
C MET A 158 -3.06 3.71 3.95
N ASN A 159 -3.07 5.02 4.23
CA ASN A 159 -3.72 5.56 5.42
C ASN A 159 -5.23 5.39 5.36
N ASP A 160 -5.85 5.52 4.19
CA ASP A 160 -7.26 5.22 3.97
C ASP A 160 -7.56 3.74 4.26
N GLN A 161 -6.74 2.81 3.75
CA GLN A 161 -6.87 1.38 4.06
C GLN A 161 -6.80 1.10 5.57
N ALA A 162 -5.88 1.76 6.28
CA ALA A 162 -5.74 1.61 7.72
C ALA A 162 -6.97 2.14 8.49
N TRP A 163 -7.59 3.23 8.02
CA TRP A 163 -8.82 3.76 8.61
C TRP A 163 -10.02 2.84 8.36
N ARG A 164 -10.20 2.37 7.13
CA ARG A 164 -11.25 1.40 6.77
C ARG A 164 -11.21 0.17 7.65
N LEU A 165 -10.01 -0.41 7.83
CA LEU A 165 -9.82 -1.57 8.69
C LEU A 165 -10.17 -1.28 10.16
N ALA A 166 -9.75 -0.12 10.68
CA ALA A 166 -10.04 0.30 12.03
C ALA A 166 -11.55 0.52 12.26
N ASP A 167 -12.27 1.02 11.26
CA ASP A 167 -13.72 1.23 11.33
C ASP A 167 -14.50 -0.07 11.37
N VAL A 168 -14.15 -1.06 10.52
CA VAL A 168 -14.73 -2.41 10.59
C VAL A 168 -14.49 -3.02 11.97
N PHE A 169 -13.24 -2.95 12.46
CA PHE A 169 -12.91 -3.49 13.78
C PHE A 169 -13.69 -2.80 14.91
N ARG A 170 -13.88 -1.48 14.84
CA ARG A 170 -14.62 -0.71 15.86
C ARG A 170 -16.03 -1.26 16.07
N THR A 171 -16.74 -1.65 15.02
CA THR A 171 -18.07 -2.26 15.16
C THR A 171 -18.00 -3.59 15.91
N ILE A 172 -17.06 -4.46 15.56
CA ILE A 172 -16.90 -5.77 16.21
C ILE A 172 -16.49 -5.61 17.68
N GLU A 173 -15.54 -4.70 17.96
CA GLU A 173 -15.09 -4.38 19.32
C GLU A 173 -16.25 -3.90 20.19
N GLN A 174 -17.07 -2.98 19.67
CA GLN A 174 -18.25 -2.48 20.40
C GLN A 174 -19.30 -3.57 20.65
N ALA A 175 -19.57 -4.44 19.68
CA ALA A 175 -20.49 -5.56 19.84
C ALA A 175 -19.99 -6.52 20.95
N ALA A 176 -18.73 -6.95 20.85
CA ALA A 176 -18.12 -7.85 21.83
C ALA A 176 -18.10 -7.28 23.26
N LEU A 177 -17.81 -5.98 23.42
CA LEU A 177 -17.80 -5.34 24.73
C LEU A 177 -19.21 -5.14 25.31
N ARG A 178 -20.19 -4.75 24.48
CA ARG A 178 -21.59 -4.57 24.92
C ARG A 178 -22.19 -5.86 25.41
N ASP A 179 -21.95 -6.94 24.69
CA ASP A 179 -22.42 -8.25 25.10
C ASP A 179 -21.72 -8.67 26.41
N PHE A 180 -20.44 -8.32 26.60
CA PHE A 180 -19.72 -8.63 27.84
C PHE A 180 -20.24 -7.89 29.06
N ALA A 181 -20.64 -6.63 28.88
CA ALA A 181 -21.22 -5.82 29.94
C ALA A 181 -22.63 -6.28 30.35
N LYS A 182 -23.38 -6.96 29.47
CA LYS A 182 -24.67 -7.54 29.83
C LYS A 182 -24.43 -8.82 30.64
N THR A 183 -24.58 -8.72 31.96
CA THR A 183 -24.54 -9.81 32.95
C THR A 183 -25.63 -10.88 32.77
N SER A 184 -26.36 -10.86 31.66
CA SER A 184 -27.43 -11.82 31.37
C SER A 184 -26.82 -13.16 30.96
N ARG A 185 -27.33 -14.26 31.53
CA ARG A 185 -26.95 -15.66 31.25
C ARG A 185 -27.07 -16.07 29.77
N VAL A 186 -27.65 -15.23 28.92
CA VAL A 186 -27.83 -15.47 27.49
C VAL A 186 -26.97 -14.48 26.71
N TRP A 187 -25.76 -14.91 26.39
CA TRP A 187 -25.01 -14.31 25.30
C TRP A 187 -25.54 -14.86 23.98
N ILE A 188 -25.80 -13.95 23.04
CA ILE A 188 -25.86 -14.31 21.62
C ILE A 188 -24.47 -14.87 21.31
N THR A 189 -24.40 -16.16 20.99
CA THR A 189 -23.15 -16.80 20.58
C THR A 189 -22.55 -15.91 19.47
N PRO A 190 -21.29 -15.45 19.57
CA PRO A 190 -20.67 -14.74 18.45
C PRO A 190 -20.85 -15.65 17.25
N SER A 191 -21.52 -15.12 16.24
CA SER A 191 -21.85 -15.90 15.06
C SER A 191 -20.54 -16.41 14.46
N ARG A 192 -20.59 -17.53 13.72
CA ARG A 192 -19.43 -17.98 12.95
C ARG A 192 -18.88 -16.85 12.06
N GLN A 193 -19.75 -15.94 11.63
CA GLN A 193 -19.42 -14.74 10.85
C GLN A 193 -18.58 -13.74 11.66
N ASP A 194 -18.80 -13.58 12.97
CA ASP A 194 -18.00 -12.70 13.83
C ASP A 194 -16.57 -13.21 14.03
N ILE A 195 -16.39 -14.54 14.14
CA ILE A 195 -15.07 -15.17 14.29
C ILE A 195 -14.29 -15.09 12.97
N VAL A 196 -14.96 -15.38 11.85
CA VAL A 196 -14.36 -15.26 10.51
C VAL A 196 -14.01 -13.81 10.20
N GLY A 197 -14.90 -12.87 10.51
CA GLY A 197 -14.65 -11.43 10.36
C GLY A 197 -13.46 -10.95 11.19
N LEU A 198 -13.36 -11.39 12.46
CA LEU A 198 -12.24 -11.03 13.32
C LEU A 198 -10.90 -11.60 12.80
N HIS A 199 -10.90 -12.83 12.28
CA HIS A 199 -9.72 -13.41 11.64
C HIS A 199 -9.32 -12.63 10.39
N ASN A 200 -10.29 -12.27 9.53
CA ASN A 200 -10.03 -11.51 8.32
C ASN A 200 -9.43 -10.13 8.64
N ILE A 201 -9.95 -9.43 9.64
CA ILE A 201 -9.39 -8.15 10.10
C ILE A 201 -7.95 -8.34 10.59
N ALA A 202 -7.68 -9.39 11.38
CA ALA A 202 -6.32 -9.69 11.84
C ALA A 202 -5.37 -9.93 10.66
N LYS A 203 -5.80 -10.74 9.67
CA LYS A 203 -5.05 -11.01 8.44
C LYS A 203 -4.77 -9.73 7.65
N GLN A 204 -5.77 -8.87 7.44
CA GLN A 204 -5.59 -7.59 6.75
C GLN A 204 -4.69 -6.62 7.52
N CYS A 205 -4.79 -6.59 8.86
CA CYS A 205 -3.92 -5.78 9.72
C CYS A 205 -2.46 -6.18 9.54
N PHE A 206 -2.19 -7.48 9.49
CA PHE A 206 -0.86 -8.01 9.26
C PHE A 206 -0.29 -7.57 7.90
N TYR A 207 -1.03 -7.75 6.80
CA TYR A 207 -0.57 -7.32 5.47
C TYR A 207 -0.35 -5.81 5.36
N LEU A 208 -1.21 -5.00 5.97
CA LEU A 208 -0.99 -3.56 5.98
C LEU A 208 0.31 -3.21 6.71
N ARG A 209 0.56 -3.82 7.87
CA ARG A 209 1.80 -3.58 8.63
C ARG A 209 3.04 -3.96 7.83
N GLU A 210 3.03 -5.11 7.16
CA GLU A 210 4.12 -5.50 6.25
C GLU A 210 4.36 -4.44 5.17
N ALA A 211 3.30 -3.91 4.57
CA ALA A 211 3.41 -2.84 3.58
C ALA A 211 3.98 -1.54 4.18
N PHE A 212 3.55 -1.16 5.40
CA PHE A 212 4.08 0.01 6.12
C PHE A 212 5.56 -0.16 6.50
N ASP A 213 5.99 -1.36 6.90
CA ASP A 213 7.38 -1.65 7.19
C ASP A 213 8.25 -1.60 5.90
N ALA A 214 7.73 -2.15 4.80
CA ALA A 214 8.42 -2.13 3.51
C ALA A 214 8.60 -0.71 2.95
N ILE A 215 7.57 0.14 3.03
CA ILE A 215 7.67 1.53 2.56
C ILE A 215 8.55 2.37 3.51
N ASP A 216 8.55 2.09 4.81
CA ASP A 216 9.47 2.74 5.76
C ASP A 216 10.93 2.50 5.36
N LEU A 217 11.31 1.25 5.07
CA LEU A 217 12.65 0.90 4.57
C LEU A 217 12.95 1.60 3.23
N THR A 218 11.98 1.63 2.33
CA THR A 218 12.11 2.29 1.02
C THR A 218 12.39 3.78 1.17
N VAL A 219 11.61 4.48 1.99
CA VAL A 219 11.78 5.93 2.20
C VAL A 219 13.09 6.22 2.92
N GLN A 220 13.50 5.39 3.88
CA GLN A 220 14.82 5.51 4.51
C GLN A 220 15.95 5.44 3.48
N GLU A 221 15.92 4.47 2.57
CA GLU A 221 16.96 4.34 1.54
C GLU A 221 16.89 5.49 0.53
N LEU A 222 15.69 5.97 0.16
CA LEU A 222 15.54 7.15 -0.68
C LEU A 222 16.17 8.39 -0.04
N VAL A 223 15.99 8.61 1.27
CA VAL A 223 16.65 9.69 2.01
C VAL A 223 18.16 9.54 1.95
N GLN A 224 18.69 8.34 2.20
CA GLN A 224 20.13 8.09 2.16
C GLN A 224 20.71 8.33 0.76
N GLN A 225 20.06 7.79 -0.26
CA GLN A 225 20.46 7.94 -1.65
C GLN A 225 20.42 9.41 -2.08
N HIS A 226 19.38 10.17 -1.70
CA HIS A 226 19.28 11.60 -1.98
C HIS A 226 20.47 12.38 -1.39
N LEU A 227 20.82 12.10 -0.14
CA LEU A 227 21.93 12.77 0.54
C LEU A 227 23.31 12.40 -0.03
N ARG A 228 23.46 11.18 -0.57
CA ARG A 228 24.71 10.71 -1.22
C ARG A 228 24.91 11.27 -2.62
N ILE A 229 23.83 11.36 -3.41
CA ILE A 229 23.90 11.67 -4.84
C ILE A 229 23.87 13.18 -5.12
N TRP A 230 23.23 13.97 -4.24
CA TRP A 230 23.04 15.39 -4.46
C TRP A 230 23.95 16.25 -3.56
N PRO A 231 24.60 17.29 -4.13
CA PRO A 231 25.47 18.18 -3.37
C PRO A 231 24.65 19.00 -2.36
N ASP A 232 25.32 19.47 -1.30
CA ASP A 232 24.63 20.28 -0.30
C ASP A 232 24.10 21.58 -0.88
N SER A 233 22.80 21.79 -0.73
CA SER A 233 22.07 22.95 -1.22
C SER A 233 20.80 23.14 -0.39
N PRO A 234 20.23 24.35 -0.34
CA PRO A 234 18.94 24.59 0.32
C PRO A 234 17.83 23.69 -0.24
N ALA A 235 17.84 23.45 -1.56
CA ALA A 235 16.91 22.54 -2.22
C ALA A 235 17.10 21.09 -1.74
N ARG A 236 18.35 20.61 -1.62
CA ARG A 236 18.64 19.27 -1.09
C ARG A 236 18.11 19.13 0.33
N GLN A 237 18.37 20.11 1.19
CA GLN A 237 17.94 20.08 2.60
C GLN A 237 16.42 20.06 2.70
N SER A 238 15.73 20.95 1.97
CA SER A 238 14.27 20.99 1.90
C SER A 238 13.67 19.65 1.49
N THR A 239 14.13 19.07 0.37
CA THR A 239 13.66 17.76 -0.09
C THR A 239 13.96 16.64 0.91
N SER A 240 15.12 16.66 1.56
CA SER A 240 15.45 15.68 2.59
C SER A 240 14.52 15.78 3.81
N SER A 241 14.10 16.99 4.17
CA SER A 241 13.12 17.23 5.24
C SER A 241 11.73 16.74 4.84
N LEU A 242 11.31 16.97 3.59
CA LEU A 242 10.05 16.45 3.06
C LEU A 242 10.02 14.91 3.06
N LEU A 243 11.09 14.26 2.62
CA LEU A 243 11.19 12.80 2.65
C LEU A 243 11.15 12.24 4.08
N ARG A 244 11.87 12.87 5.03
CA ARG A 244 11.80 12.50 6.46
C ARG A 244 10.42 12.75 7.06
N TYR A 245 9.73 13.80 6.63
CA TYR A 245 8.35 14.04 7.03
C TYR A 245 7.44 12.91 6.55
N LYS A 246 7.56 12.47 5.28
CA LYS A 246 6.83 11.29 4.78
C LYS A 246 7.14 10.03 5.58
N LEU A 247 8.41 9.79 5.90
CA LEU A 247 8.84 8.69 6.77
C LEU A 247 8.12 8.73 8.12
N GLY A 248 8.05 9.90 8.76
CA GLY A 248 7.33 10.11 10.01
C GLY A 248 5.83 9.81 9.91
N LEU A 249 5.20 10.19 8.80
CA LEU A 249 3.78 9.88 8.54
C LEU A 249 3.52 8.37 8.45
N PHE A 250 4.34 7.64 7.68
CA PHE A 250 4.22 6.18 7.58
C PHE A 250 4.40 5.50 8.95
N ARG A 251 5.41 5.92 9.73
CA ARG A 251 5.64 5.40 11.09
C ARG A 251 4.47 5.65 12.03
N SER A 252 3.88 6.85 11.97
CA SER A 252 2.73 7.21 12.79
C SER A 252 1.54 6.27 12.54
N VAL A 253 1.23 5.99 11.27
CA VAL A 253 0.15 5.06 10.92
C VAL A 253 0.50 3.63 11.32
N ASN A 254 1.76 3.21 11.17
CA ASN A 254 2.19 1.88 11.60
C ASN A 254 2.04 1.68 13.12
N LEU A 255 2.33 2.71 13.93
CA LEU A 255 2.06 2.68 15.38
C LEU A 255 0.57 2.52 15.69
N ARG A 256 -0.30 3.20 14.92
CA ARG A 256 -1.75 3.04 15.02
C ARG A 256 -2.20 1.62 14.67
N LEU A 257 -1.62 1.01 13.64
CA LEU A 257 -1.87 -0.38 13.27
C LEU A 257 -1.36 -1.36 14.33
N ALA A 258 -0.21 -1.09 14.95
CA ALA A 258 0.30 -1.90 16.06
C ALA A 258 -0.63 -1.84 17.29
N SER A 259 -1.24 -0.68 17.56
CA SER A 259 -2.28 -0.55 18.58
C SER A 259 -3.54 -1.33 18.20
N LEU A 260 -3.99 -1.21 16.95
CA LEU A 260 -5.14 -1.96 16.42
C LEU A 260 -4.94 -3.48 16.56
N ASP A 261 -3.78 -3.98 16.16
CA ASP A 261 -3.39 -5.40 16.26
C ASP A 261 -3.50 -5.93 17.71
N ARG A 262 -2.99 -5.17 18.69
CA ARG A 262 -3.13 -5.53 20.11
C ARG A 262 -4.59 -5.58 20.56
N ARG A 263 -5.42 -4.63 20.11
CA ARG A 263 -6.86 -4.63 20.43
C ARG A 263 -7.58 -5.81 19.79
N ILE A 264 -7.25 -6.15 18.54
CA ILE A 264 -7.76 -7.35 17.86
C ILE A 264 -7.41 -8.60 18.67
N ALA A 265 -6.16 -8.74 19.09
CA ALA A 265 -5.71 -9.88 19.91
C ALA A 265 -6.44 -9.98 21.26
N ASN A 266 -6.73 -8.84 21.90
CA ASN A 266 -7.50 -8.78 23.15
C ASN A 266 -8.95 -9.26 22.94
N ILE A 267 -9.63 -8.76 21.90
CA ILE A 267 -10.99 -9.19 21.57
C ILE A 267 -11.02 -10.67 21.20
N HIS A 268 -10.04 -11.14 20.41
CA HIS A 268 -9.91 -12.56 20.08
C HIS A 268 -9.75 -13.42 21.34
N SER A 269 -8.96 -12.95 22.32
CA SER A 269 -8.77 -13.64 23.59
C SER A 269 -10.04 -13.66 24.45
N LEU A 270 -10.79 -12.55 24.48
CA LEU A 270 -12.06 -12.44 25.21
C LEU A 270 -13.12 -13.40 24.64
N VAL A 271 -13.29 -13.40 23.31
CA VAL A 271 -14.21 -14.31 22.61
C VAL A 271 -13.84 -15.77 22.91
N ARG A 272 -12.54 -16.11 22.79
CA ARG A 272 -12.05 -17.47 23.07
C ARG A 272 -12.30 -17.91 24.51
N LYS A 273 -11.92 -17.10 25.51
CA LYS A 273 -12.10 -17.45 26.93
C LYS A 273 -13.55 -17.80 27.25
N ARG A 274 -14.50 -17.04 26.71
CA ARG A 274 -15.93 -17.25 26.98
C ARG A 274 -16.50 -18.48 26.28
N LEU A 275 -16.02 -18.80 25.06
CA LEU A 275 -16.38 -20.06 24.39
C LEU A 275 -15.97 -21.28 25.23
N PHE A 276 -14.76 -21.27 25.79
CA PHE A 276 -14.28 -22.35 26.66
C PHE A 276 -15.04 -22.43 27.99
N SER A 277 -15.30 -21.30 28.66
CA SER A 277 -16.09 -21.29 29.90
C SER A 277 -17.50 -21.87 29.69
N ARG A 278 -18.10 -21.70 28.51
CA ARG A 278 -19.42 -22.24 28.20
C ARG A 278 -19.39 -23.73 27.85
N GLY A 279 -18.33 -24.22 27.19
CA GLY A 279 -18.11 -25.65 26.96
C GLY A 279 -18.08 -26.42 28.28
N ALA A 280 -17.36 -25.89 29.26
CA ALA A 280 -17.29 -26.45 30.60
C ALA A 280 -18.66 -26.43 31.33
N GLN A 281 -19.43 -25.34 31.23
CA GLN A 281 -20.77 -25.29 31.82
C GLN A 281 -21.77 -26.26 31.18
N LYS A 282 -21.68 -26.48 29.86
CA LYS A 282 -22.55 -27.42 29.14
C LYS A 282 -22.29 -28.87 29.52
N GLU A 283 -21.01 -29.26 29.65
CA GLU A 283 -20.63 -30.60 30.11
C GLU A 283 -21.05 -30.85 31.57
N GLU A 284 -21.06 -29.81 32.40
CA GLU A 284 -21.49 -29.91 33.80
C GLU A 284 -23.02 -30.05 33.92
N GLU A 285 -23.80 -29.35 33.09
CA GLU A 285 -25.26 -29.50 32.97
C GLU A 285 -25.66 -30.88 32.39
N GLU A 286 -24.97 -31.38 31.36
CA GLU A 286 -25.25 -32.72 30.82
C GLU A 286 -24.90 -33.84 31.82
N ASN A 287 -23.82 -33.71 32.58
CA ASN A 287 -23.45 -34.69 33.62
C ASN A 287 -24.36 -34.66 34.85
N THR A 288 -25.01 -33.53 35.16
CA THR A 288 -25.98 -33.47 36.27
C THR A 288 -27.34 -34.03 35.88
N VAL A 289 -27.78 -33.83 34.63
CA VAL A 289 -29.03 -34.42 34.11
C VAL A 289 -28.89 -35.94 33.93
N GLY A 290 -27.74 -36.44 33.47
CA GLY A 290 -27.46 -37.87 33.34
C GLY A 290 -27.30 -38.63 34.66
N ARG A 291 -27.05 -37.94 35.77
CA ARG A 291 -27.01 -38.54 37.13
C ARG A 291 -28.36 -38.56 37.85
N ALA A 292 -29.35 -37.84 37.34
CA ALA A 292 -30.69 -37.76 37.90
C ALA A 292 -31.70 -38.70 37.19
N SER A 293 -31.23 -39.52 36.25
CA SER A 293 -31.99 -40.58 35.55
C SER A 293 -31.51 -41.95 36.02
#